data_AF-A0A1J5T5L0-F1
#
_entry.id   AF-A0A1J5T5L0-F1
#
_cell.length_a   1.000
_cell.length_b   1.000
_cell.length_c   1.000
_cell.angle_alpha   90.00
_cell.angle_beta   90.00
_cell.angle_gamma   90.00
#
_symmetry.space_group_name_H-M   'P 1'
#
loop_
_entity.id
_entity.type
_entity.pdbx_description
1 polymer ?
#
loop_
_entity_poly.entity_id
_entity_poly.type
_entity_poly.pdbx_seq_one_letter_code
_entity_poly.pdbx_strand_id
1 'polypeptide(L)' 'MNFYPLIGIGIGAFLSYYILKMLAKRMKRDMPGLGELMYPMHHTDSRKDKINQRKAKLAEKKGKH' A
#
# COMPACT_ATOMS: atom_id res chain seq x y z
N MET A 1 29.23 -20.12 24.35
CA MET A 1 27.80 -19.85 24.58
C MET A 1 27.00 -20.34 23.38
N ASN A 2 25.85 -20.98 23.60
CA ASN A 2 25.11 -21.71 22.56
C ASN A 2 24.38 -20.74 21.61
N PHE A 3 24.87 -20.59 20.37
CA PHE A 3 24.34 -19.63 19.37
C PHE A 3 23.14 -20.16 18.56
N TYR A 4 22.83 -21.46 18.64
CA TYR A 4 21.69 -22.09 17.96
C TYR A 4 20.34 -21.39 18.16
N PRO A 5 19.93 -20.93 19.36
CA PRO A 5 18.67 -20.22 19.53
C PRO A 5 18.61 -18.87 18.78
N LEU A 6 19.73 -18.15 18.67
CA LEU A 6 19.81 -16.90 17.90
C LEU A 6 19.63 -17.14 16.40
N ILE A 7 20.20 -18.24 15.91
CA ILE A 7 20.09 -18.66 14.51
C ILE A 7 18.64 -19.06 14.19
N GLY A 8 17.99 -19.82 15.08
CA GLY A 8 16.58 -20.22 14.92
C GLY A 8 15.63 -19.02 14.85
N ILE A 9 15.81 -18.05 15.76
CA ILE A 9 15.00 -16.82 15.77
C ILE A 9 15.25 -15.98 14.51
N GLY A 10 16.51 -15.85 14.10
CA GLY A 10 16.88 -15.10 12.90
C GLY A 10 16.27 -15.70 11.63
N ILE A 11 16.34 -17.02 11.47
CA ILE A 11 15.75 -17.73 10.33
C ILE A 11 14.22 -17.62 10.35
N GLY A 12 13.58 -17.79 11.51
CA GLY A 12 12.12 -17.67 11.65
C GLY A 12 11.60 -16.26 11.32
N ALA A 13 12.30 -15.22 11.80
CA ALA A 13 11.97 -13.84 11.49
C ALA A 13 12.16 -13.53 9.99
N PHE A 14 13.24 -14.03 9.39
CA PHE A 14 13.51 -13.83 7.97
C PHE A 14 12.47 -14.53 7.08
N LEU A 15 12.12 -15.78 7.38
CA LEU A 15 11.10 -16.52 6.62
C LEU A 15 9.72 -15.86 6.72
N SER A 16 9.30 -15.47 7.93
CA SER A 16 7.99 -14.84 8.14
C SER A 16 7.86 -13.52 7.36
N TYR A 17 8.90 -12.68 7.37
CA TYR A 17 8.96 -11.47 6.55
C TYR A 17 8.89 -11.78 5.05
N TYR A 18 9.62 -12.80 4.59
CA TYR A 18 9.66 -13.18 3.18
C TYR A 18 8.29 -13.67 2.67
N ILE A 19 7.57 -14.47 3.47
CA ILE A 19 6.22 -14.95 3.14
C ILE A 19 5.24 -13.78 3.02
N LEU A 20 5.24 -12.86 4.00
CA LEU A 20 4.40 -11.65 3.95
C LEU A 20 4.69 -10.80 2.72
N LYS A 21 5.97 -10.63 2.39
CA LYS A 21 6.42 -9.88 1.21
C LYS A 21 5.97 -10.53 -0.11
N MET A 22 6.06 -11.87 -0.20
CA MET A 22 5.54 -12.64 -1.34
C MET A 22 4.02 -12.47 -1.50
N LEU A 23 3.28 -12.52 -0.39
CA LEU A 23 1.84 -12.36 -0.38
C LEU A 23 1.42 -10.97 -0.88
N ALA A 24 2.08 -9.92 -0.36
CA ALA A 24 1.87 -8.55 -0.80
C ALA A 24 2.17 -8.38 -2.30
N LYS A 25 3.29 -8.92 -2.78
CA LYS A 25 3.68 -8.88 -4.20
C LYS A 25 2.67 -9.61 -5.09
N ARG A 26 2.10 -10.74 -4.65
CA ARG A 26 1.04 -11.46 -5.38
C ARG A 26 -0.25 -10.66 -5.51
N MET A 27 -0.58 -9.82 -4.54
CA MET A 27 -1.81 -9.01 -4.56
C MET A 27 -1.74 -7.80 -5.50
N LYS A 28 -0.61 -7.55 -6.21
CA LYS A 28 -0.39 -6.35 -7.06
C LYS A 28 -0.75 -5.03 -6.35
N ARG A 29 -0.74 -5.05 -5.02
CA ARG A 29 -0.91 -3.90 -4.15
C ARG A 29 0.42 -3.69 -3.47
N ASP A 30 0.90 -2.45 -3.51
CA ASP A 30 1.99 -2.04 -2.64
C ASP A 30 1.60 -2.45 -1.21
N MET A 31 2.56 -3.01 -0.48
CA MET A 31 2.36 -3.54 0.87
C MET A 31 1.58 -2.50 1.68
N PRO A 32 0.34 -2.77 2.12
CA PRO A 32 -0.52 -1.72 2.66
C PRO A 32 0.20 -1.10 3.84
N GLY A 33 0.49 0.19 3.72
CA GLY A 33 1.18 0.91 4.79
C GLY A 33 0.36 0.78 6.07
N LEU A 34 1.00 0.84 7.24
CA LEU A 34 0.30 0.78 8.53
C LEU A 34 -0.91 1.73 8.58
N GLY A 35 -0.82 2.87 7.89
CA GLY A 35 -1.90 3.83 7.70
C GLY A 35 -3.06 3.37 6.81
N GLU A 36 -2.82 2.57 5.75
CA GLU A 36 -3.89 1.97 4.93
C GLU A 36 -4.58 0.80 5.65
N LEU A 37 -3.88 0.13 6.58
CA LEU A 37 -4.49 -0.87 7.44
C LEU A 37 -5.35 -0.24 8.54
N MET A 38 -4.90 0.88 9.13
CA MET A 38 -5.67 1.62 10.14
C MET A 38 -6.85 2.39 9.55
N TYR A 39 -6.70 2.92 8.33
CA TYR A 39 -7.75 3.62 7.60
C TYR A 39 -7.84 3.02 6.20
N PRO A 40 -8.64 1.95 6.02
CA PRO A 40 -8.83 1.36 4.71
C PRO A 40 -9.48 2.40 3.80
N MET A 41 -8.66 3.09 2.99
CA MET A 41 -9.17 3.99 1.97
C MET A 41 -10.01 3.17 1.01
N HIS A 42 -11.32 3.35 1.10
CA HIS A 42 -12.28 2.70 0.23
C HIS A 42 -11.97 3.16 -1.20
N HIS A 43 -11.33 2.29 -1.99
CA HIS A 43 -10.94 2.56 -3.39
C HIS A 43 -12.12 3.00 -4.30
N THR A 44 -13.35 2.95 -3.81
CA THR A 44 -14.56 3.49 -4.45
C THR A 44 -14.50 5.01 -4.65
N ASP A 45 -13.84 5.79 -3.77
CA ASP A 45 -13.82 7.25 -3.91
C ASP A 45 -12.69 7.80 -4.80
N SER A 46 -11.60 7.05 -5.00
CA SER A 46 -10.49 7.50 -5.85
C SER A 46 -10.90 7.70 -7.32
N ARG A 47 -11.89 6.94 -7.81
CA ARG A 47 -12.44 7.14 -9.17
C ARG A 47 -13.26 8.42 -9.27
N LYS A 48 -14.08 8.72 -8.27
CA LYS A 48 -14.93 9.92 -8.24
C LYS A 48 -14.07 11.17 -8.15
N ASP A 49 -13.03 11.14 -7.32
CA ASP A 49 -12.16 12.29 -7.15
C ASP A 49 -11.33 12.60 -8.41
N LYS A 50 -10.82 11.59 -9.12
CA LYS A 50 -10.15 11.81 -10.43
C LYS A 50 -11.08 12.42 -11.47
N ILE A 51 -12.36 12.05 -11.49
CA ILE A 51 -13.35 12.65 -12.40
C ILE A 51 -13.63 14.10 -11.98
N ASN A 52 -13.78 14.37 -10.68
CA ASN A 52 -14.05 15.71 -10.18
C ASN A 52 -12.86 16.66 -10.40
N GLN A 53 -11.62 16.19 -10.19
CA GLN A 53 -10.40 16.93 -10.49
C GLN A 53 -10.25 17.23 -11.99
N ARG A 54 -10.61 16.29 -12.88
CA ARG A 54 -10.63 16.54 -14.33
C ARG A 54 -11.68 17.59 -14.71
N LYS A 55 -12.88 17.52 -14.12
CA LYS A 55 -13.94 18.52 -14.33
C LYS A 55 -13.52 19.91 -13.83
N ALA A 56 -12.90 20.00 -12.66
CA ALA A 56 -12.39 21.25 -12.11
C ALA A 56 -11.32 21.89 -13.02
N LYS A 57 -10.35 21.11 -13.52
CA LYS A 57 -9.34 21.59 -14.48
C LYS A 57 -9.95 22.07 -15.81
N LEU A 58 -11.00 21.40 -16.30
CA LEU A 58 -11.69 21.82 -17.53
C LEU A 58 -12.49 23.11 -17.32
N ALA A 59 -13.11 23.29 -16.15
CA ALA A 59 -13.82 24.51 -15.79
C ALA A 59 -12.85 25.70 -15.65
N GLU A 60 -11.70 25.50 -15.00
CA GLU A 60 -10.64 26.51 -14.89
C GLU A 60 -10.11 26.93 -16.27
N LYS A 61 -9.94 25.97 -17.19
CA LYS A 61 -9.49 26.25 -18.57
C LYS A 61 -10.53 27.00 -19.40
N LYS A 62 -11.83 26.84 -19.11
CA LYS A 62 -12.92 27.55 -19.79
C LYS A 62 -13.22 28.94 -19.22
N GLY A 63 -12.94 29.17 -17.93
CA GLY A 63 -13.13 30.49 -17.29
C GLY A 63 -11.99 31.49 -17.50
N LYS A 64 -10.94 31.10 -18.24
CA LYS A 64 -9.77 31.93 -18.56
C LYS A 64 -9.81 32.58 -19.95
N HIS A 65 -10.95 32.49 -20.64
CA HIS A 65 -11.20 33.09 -21.95
C HIS A 65 -12.26 34.18 -21.87
#